data_AF-A0A0K3CKG2-F1
#
_entry.id   AF-A0A0K3CKG2-F1
#
_cell.length_a   1.000
_cell.length_b   1.000
_cell.length_c   1.000
_cell.angle_alpha   90.00
_cell.angle_beta   90.00
_cell.angle_gamma   90.00
#
_symmetry.space_group_name_H-M   'P 1'
#
loop_
_entity.id
_entity.type
_entity.pdbx_description
1 polymer ?
#
loop_
_entity_poly.entity_id
_entity_poly.type
_entity_poly.pdbx_seq_one_letter_code
_entity_poly.pdbx_strand_id
1 'polypeptide(L)'
;MPKGLTYASFTRAVGELCPGGRSSLAHTKPGRLWKDGIFFVASETWFLALSRVPDFGARSEDIRARLKADRLRVQRVADSVVDQPDGLTLALLAETLIGKKTYDQAVGVGEEKDDPQRLGMEYGKLIADVAIGPTSNKLDSNLSALRCLAEADGHAWYHATWLELRDKWVYLSSTQRSFIIWRCQHALEHLDKYKFVDKLSTQELVRHLPTAAALLGAWPLIEPHDRLYDCPTCAAEYEHVQARHALGHPASSPFFPRARSAAARQMRAF
;
A
#
# COMPACT_ATOMS: atom_id res chain seq x y z
N MET A 1 -5.32 -12.21 -28.79
CA MET A 1 -5.25 -10.79 -28.38
C MET A 1 -4.53 -10.72 -27.03
N PRO A 2 -3.63 -9.76 -26.78
CA PRO A 2 -3.05 -9.64 -25.45
C PRO A 2 -4.17 -9.30 -24.48
N LYS A 3 -4.43 -10.18 -23.52
CA LYS A 3 -5.32 -9.92 -22.38
C LYS A 3 -4.62 -8.84 -21.54
N GLY A 4 -4.92 -7.57 -21.79
CA GLY A 4 -4.17 -6.46 -21.19
C GLY A 4 -4.85 -5.12 -21.41
N LEU A 5 -4.46 -4.12 -20.64
CA LEU A 5 -4.92 -2.75 -20.85
C LEU A 5 -4.34 -2.27 -22.19
N THR A 6 -5.08 -1.51 -22.98
CA THR A 6 -4.55 -0.83 -24.17
C THR A 6 -4.21 0.61 -23.81
N TYR A 7 -3.22 1.23 -24.46
CA TYR A 7 -2.89 2.64 -24.19
C TYR A 7 -4.11 3.57 -24.35
N ALA A 8 -4.94 3.38 -25.39
CA ALA A 8 -6.18 4.15 -25.57
C ALA A 8 -7.24 3.97 -24.46
N SER A 9 -7.24 2.82 -23.78
CA SER A 9 -8.12 2.58 -22.63
C SER A 9 -7.51 3.12 -21.34
N PHE A 10 -6.19 3.12 -21.23
CA PHE A 10 -5.45 3.77 -20.15
C PHE A 10 -5.67 5.30 -20.17
N THR A 11 -5.49 5.93 -21.32
CA THR A 11 -5.70 7.38 -21.48
C THR A 11 -7.13 7.78 -21.15
N ARG A 12 -8.12 6.98 -21.57
CA ARG A 12 -9.53 7.17 -21.20
C ARG A 12 -9.74 7.08 -19.69
N ALA A 13 -9.21 6.04 -19.04
CA ALA A 13 -9.35 5.86 -17.60
C ALA A 13 -8.69 7.00 -16.80
N VAL A 14 -7.54 7.51 -17.25
CA VAL A 14 -6.92 8.72 -16.66
C VAL A 14 -7.81 9.95 -16.85
N GLY A 15 -8.43 10.10 -18.02
CA GLY A 15 -9.38 11.18 -18.28
C GLY A 15 -10.61 11.14 -17.35
N GLU A 16 -11.07 9.94 -16.99
CA GLU A 16 -12.19 9.74 -16.06
C GLU A 16 -11.87 10.06 -14.59
N LEU A 17 -10.59 10.30 -14.24
CA LEU A 17 -10.20 10.75 -12.90
C LEU A 17 -10.62 12.20 -12.64
N CYS A 18 -10.87 12.99 -13.68
CA CYS A 18 -11.39 14.35 -13.56
C CYS A 18 -12.92 14.32 -13.74
N PRO A 19 -13.73 14.21 -12.67
CA PRO A 19 -15.19 14.16 -12.82
C PRO A 19 -15.76 15.44 -13.44
N GLY A 20 -16.87 15.29 -14.18
CA GLY A 20 -17.61 16.42 -14.76
C GLY A 20 -18.49 17.14 -13.73
N GLY A 21 -18.68 18.46 -13.90
CA GLY A 21 -19.47 19.33 -13.00
C GLY A 21 -19.48 20.80 -13.46
N ARG A 22 -19.97 21.73 -12.61
CA ARG A 22 -20.10 23.18 -12.93
C ARG A 22 -18.76 23.88 -13.28
N SER A 23 -17.64 23.32 -12.86
CA SER A 23 -16.27 23.71 -13.22
C SER A 23 -15.40 22.48 -13.48
N SER A 24 -15.69 21.73 -14.55
CA SER A 24 -14.95 20.50 -14.88
C SER A 24 -13.45 20.75 -15.09
N LEU A 25 -12.61 20.32 -14.13
CA LEU A 25 -11.15 20.35 -14.21
C LEU A 25 -10.65 19.77 -15.54
N ALA A 26 -11.34 18.78 -16.09
CA ALA A 26 -10.98 18.12 -17.35
C ALA A 26 -10.84 19.08 -18.54
N HIS A 27 -11.55 20.21 -18.53
CA HIS A 27 -11.56 21.22 -19.59
C HIS A 27 -10.71 22.47 -19.27
N THR A 28 -10.15 22.55 -18.07
CA THR A 28 -9.30 23.67 -17.65
C THR A 28 -7.85 23.51 -18.15
N LYS A 29 -7.10 24.62 -18.26
CA LYS A 29 -5.65 24.57 -18.54
C LYS A 29 -4.88 23.76 -17.47
N PRO A 30 -5.12 23.96 -16.16
CA PRO A 30 -4.48 23.15 -15.12
C PRO A 30 -4.76 21.65 -15.25
N GLY A 31 -6.01 21.25 -15.50
CA GLY A 31 -6.33 19.83 -15.68
C GLY A 31 -5.72 19.20 -16.93
N ARG A 32 -5.49 19.98 -18.01
CA ARG A 32 -4.71 19.51 -19.17
C ARG A 32 -3.24 19.29 -18.82
N LEU A 33 -2.60 20.29 -18.23
CA LEU A 33 -1.20 20.20 -17.80
C LEU A 33 -0.95 19.04 -16.83
N TRP A 34 -1.90 18.81 -15.90
CA TRP A 34 -1.87 17.66 -15.01
C TRP A 34 -1.90 16.32 -15.77
N LYS A 35 -2.80 16.17 -16.75
CA LYS A 35 -2.81 14.96 -17.60
C LYS A 35 -1.52 14.82 -18.41
N ASP A 36 -1.00 15.91 -18.95
CA ASP A 36 0.26 15.90 -19.69
C ASP A 36 1.42 15.42 -18.82
N GLY A 37 1.46 15.81 -17.54
CA GLY A 37 2.41 15.30 -16.56
C GLY A 37 2.31 13.79 -16.33
N ILE A 38 1.10 13.24 -16.28
CA ILE A 38 0.89 11.78 -16.17
C ILE A 38 1.45 11.08 -17.40
N PHE A 39 1.08 11.54 -18.60
CA PHE A 39 1.50 10.93 -19.86
C PHE A 39 2.97 11.19 -20.21
N PHE A 40 3.62 12.16 -19.56
CA PHE A 40 5.06 12.32 -19.61
C PHE A 40 5.76 11.12 -18.95
N VAL A 41 5.23 10.61 -17.83
CA VAL A 41 5.79 9.46 -17.11
C VAL A 41 5.27 8.13 -17.67
N ALA A 42 3.95 7.98 -17.75
CA ALA A 42 3.25 6.82 -18.27
C ALA A 42 2.91 7.00 -19.76
N SER A 43 3.95 7.28 -20.55
CA SER A 43 3.84 7.57 -21.97
C SER A 43 3.44 6.35 -22.80
N GLU A 44 3.13 6.57 -24.08
CA GLU A 44 2.89 5.47 -25.03
C GLU A 44 4.12 4.56 -25.18
N THR A 45 5.33 5.14 -25.19
CA THR A 45 6.58 4.38 -25.28
C THR A 45 6.80 3.53 -24.03
N TRP A 46 6.51 4.08 -22.83
CA TRP A 46 6.50 3.31 -21.59
C TRP A 46 5.48 2.16 -21.65
N PHE A 47 4.27 2.44 -22.15
CA PHE A 47 3.21 1.43 -22.25
C PHE A 47 3.58 0.29 -23.21
N LEU A 48 4.20 0.61 -24.34
CA LEU A 48 4.73 -0.36 -25.30
C LEU A 48 5.85 -1.21 -24.71
N ALA A 49 6.69 -0.64 -23.85
CA ALA A 49 7.69 -1.39 -23.11
C ALA A 49 7.02 -2.33 -22.11
N LEU A 50 6.05 -1.83 -21.33
CA LEU A 50 5.29 -2.61 -20.36
C LEU A 50 4.56 -3.80 -21.01
N SER A 51 4.00 -3.63 -22.21
CA SER A 51 3.29 -4.71 -22.91
C SER A 51 4.17 -5.90 -23.32
N ARG A 52 5.50 -5.74 -23.23
CA ARG A 52 6.50 -6.77 -23.55
C ARG A 52 7.02 -7.49 -22.29
N VAL A 53 6.67 -7.01 -21.10
CA VAL A 53 7.12 -7.58 -19.82
C VAL A 53 6.28 -8.83 -19.48
N PRO A 54 6.85 -9.86 -18.80
CA PRO A 54 6.08 -10.97 -18.27
C PRO A 54 4.92 -10.53 -17.39
N ASP A 55 3.84 -11.33 -17.40
CA ASP A 55 2.61 -11.07 -16.65
C ASP A 55 1.94 -9.72 -16.96
N PHE A 56 2.11 -9.20 -18.20
CA PHE A 56 1.48 -7.95 -18.63
C PHE A 56 -0.03 -7.90 -18.34
N GLY A 57 -0.73 -9.02 -18.44
CA GLY A 57 -2.16 -9.10 -18.10
C GLY A 57 -2.45 -8.80 -16.64
N ALA A 58 -1.70 -9.39 -15.71
CA ALA A 58 -1.85 -9.16 -14.27
C ALA A 58 -1.40 -7.74 -13.88
N ARG A 59 -0.31 -7.24 -14.47
CA ARG A 59 0.15 -5.85 -14.28
C ARG A 59 -0.90 -4.85 -14.76
N SER A 60 -1.53 -5.14 -15.90
CA SER A 60 -2.64 -4.35 -16.42
C SER A 60 -3.85 -4.33 -15.49
N GLU A 61 -4.17 -5.46 -14.86
CA GLU A 61 -5.24 -5.56 -13.87
C GLU A 61 -4.95 -4.73 -12.63
N ASP A 62 -3.71 -4.74 -12.13
CA ASP A 62 -3.30 -3.89 -11.00
C ASP A 62 -3.42 -2.40 -11.33
N ILE A 63 -3.02 -1.97 -12.55
CA ILE A 63 -3.22 -0.59 -13.01
C ILE A 63 -4.71 -0.24 -13.07
N ARG A 64 -5.55 -1.11 -13.66
CA ARG A 64 -7.00 -0.88 -13.72
C ARG A 64 -7.63 -0.79 -12.34
N ALA A 65 -7.22 -1.66 -11.42
CA ALA A 65 -7.72 -1.68 -10.05
C ALA A 65 -7.37 -0.37 -9.33
N ARG A 66 -6.12 0.12 -9.49
CA ARG A 66 -5.71 1.42 -8.94
C ARG A 66 -6.50 2.57 -9.53
N LEU A 67 -6.58 2.69 -10.85
CA LEU A 67 -7.34 3.77 -11.52
C LEU A 67 -8.83 3.77 -11.12
N LYS A 68 -9.45 2.59 -11.01
CA LYS A 68 -10.84 2.45 -10.56
C LYS A 68 -11.01 2.91 -9.11
N ALA A 69 -10.13 2.48 -8.21
CA ALA A 69 -10.17 2.87 -6.80
C ALA A 69 -9.98 4.39 -6.64
N ASP A 70 -9.05 4.96 -7.41
CA ASP A 70 -8.77 6.40 -7.42
C ASP A 70 -9.93 7.21 -7.97
N ARG A 71 -10.54 6.78 -9.09
CA ARG A 71 -11.77 7.39 -9.61
C ARG A 71 -12.87 7.45 -8.57
N LEU A 72 -13.10 6.36 -7.82
CA LEU A 72 -14.10 6.31 -6.76
C LEU A 72 -13.75 7.22 -5.57
N ARG A 73 -12.46 7.37 -5.24
CA ARG A 73 -12.02 8.30 -4.20
C ARG A 73 -12.24 9.75 -4.63
N VAL A 74 -11.86 10.11 -5.85
CA VAL A 74 -12.07 11.46 -6.38
C VAL A 74 -13.56 11.76 -6.52
N GLN A 75 -14.38 10.83 -7.00
CA GLN A 75 -15.82 11.03 -7.09
C GLN A 75 -16.44 11.33 -5.73
N ARG A 76 -16.10 10.56 -4.69
CA ARG A 76 -16.59 10.81 -3.32
C ARG A 76 -16.18 12.19 -2.80
N VAL A 77 -14.97 12.63 -3.09
CA VAL A 77 -14.50 13.96 -2.71
C VAL A 77 -15.25 15.03 -3.49
N ALA A 78 -15.42 14.86 -4.80
CA ALA A 78 -16.18 15.77 -5.65
C ALA A 78 -17.63 15.91 -5.18
N ASP A 79 -18.30 14.80 -4.86
CA ASP A 79 -19.67 14.75 -4.34
C ASP A 79 -19.81 15.49 -3.00
N SER A 80 -18.76 15.52 -2.19
CA SER A 80 -18.74 16.21 -0.88
C SER A 80 -18.58 17.73 -0.97
N VAL A 81 -18.17 18.27 -2.12
CA VAL A 81 -17.90 19.71 -2.34
C VAL A 81 -18.78 20.33 -3.43
N VAL A 82 -19.87 19.64 -3.84
CA VAL A 82 -20.75 20.05 -4.95
C VAL A 82 -21.34 21.45 -4.76
N ASP A 83 -21.65 21.81 -3.52
CA ASP A 83 -22.25 23.11 -3.18
C ASP A 83 -21.22 24.21 -2.88
N GLN A 84 -19.92 23.89 -2.95
CA GLN A 84 -18.86 24.89 -2.74
C GLN A 84 -18.60 25.68 -4.04
N PRO A 85 -18.39 27.00 -3.96
CA PRO A 85 -18.17 27.86 -5.12
C PRO A 85 -16.97 27.44 -5.97
N ASP A 86 -15.95 26.83 -5.35
CA ASP A 86 -14.71 26.42 -6.01
C ASP A 86 -14.75 24.97 -6.54
N GLY A 87 -15.76 24.19 -6.15
CA GLY A 87 -15.91 22.78 -6.53
C GLY A 87 -14.67 21.91 -6.21
N LEU A 88 -14.44 20.88 -7.02
CA LEU A 88 -13.21 20.08 -6.95
C LEU A 88 -12.03 20.89 -7.53
N THR A 89 -11.14 21.36 -6.67
CA THR A 89 -9.92 22.07 -7.07
C THR A 89 -8.80 21.10 -7.49
N LEU A 90 -7.80 21.61 -8.22
CA LEU A 90 -6.63 20.81 -8.60
C LEU A 90 -5.86 20.33 -7.37
N ALA A 91 -5.68 21.18 -6.36
CA ALA A 91 -5.03 20.81 -5.10
C ALA A 91 -5.75 19.63 -4.44
N LEU A 92 -7.08 19.70 -4.32
CA LEU A 92 -7.88 18.63 -3.70
C LEU A 92 -7.85 17.34 -4.52
N LEU A 93 -7.87 17.42 -5.86
CA LEU A 93 -7.66 16.28 -6.76
C LEU A 93 -6.29 15.65 -6.51
N ALA A 94 -5.22 16.46 -6.53
CA ALA A 94 -3.86 16.00 -6.38
C ALA A 94 -3.64 15.36 -5.00
N GLU A 95 -3.99 16.04 -3.91
CA GLU A 95 -3.92 15.50 -2.54
C GLU A 95 -4.65 14.17 -2.40
N THR A 96 -5.82 14.03 -3.03
CA THR A 96 -6.59 12.77 -3.02
C THR A 96 -5.83 11.64 -3.70
N LEU A 97 -5.18 11.92 -4.84
CA LEU A 97 -4.56 10.90 -5.69
C LEU A 97 -3.13 10.53 -5.26
N ILE A 98 -2.29 11.51 -4.93
CA ILE A 98 -0.88 11.31 -4.57
C ILE A 98 -0.62 11.33 -3.06
N GLY A 99 -1.62 11.75 -2.27
CA GLY A 99 -1.53 11.88 -0.82
C GLY A 99 -0.92 13.21 -0.38
N LYS A 100 -1.40 13.73 0.76
CA LYS A 100 -0.99 15.03 1.32
C LYS A 100 0.53 15.20 1.45
N LYS A 101 1.23 14.19 1.98
CA LYS A 101 2.70 14.26 2.14
C LYS A 101 3.42 14.50 0.80
N THR A 102 3.05 13.74 -0.24
CA THR A 102 3.65 13.86 -1.57
C THR A 102 3.27 15.19 -2.22
N TYR A 103 2.02 15.64 -2.03
CA TYR A 103 1.55 16.94 -2.47
C TYR A 103 2.34 18.08 -1.83
N ASP A 104 2.47 18.10 -0.49
CA ASP A 104 3.22 19.11 0.24
C ASP A 104 4.70 19.18 -0.22
N GLN A 105 5.30 18.02 -0.52
CA GLN A 105 6.65 17.93 -1.06
C GLN A 105 6.76 18.44 -2.51
N ALA A 106 5.74 18.19 -3.33
CA ALA A 106 5.70 18.62 -4.72
C ALA A 106 5.48 20.14 -4.85
N VAL A 107 4.69 20.72 -3.95
CA VAL A 107 4.27 22.14 -3.95
C VAL A 107 5.22 23.05 -3.13
N GLY A 108 6.21 22.48 -2.43
CA GLY A 108 7.05 23.17 -1.43
C GLY A 108 7.47 24.63 -1.75
N VAL A 109 7.09 25.55 -0.85
CA VAL A 109 7.54 26.93 -0.53
C VAL A 109 8.04 27.84 -1.69
N GLY A 110 7.56 27.64 -2.92
CA GLY A 110 7.85 28.51 -4.07
C GLY A 110 6.62 29.30 -4.57
N GLU A 111 6.83 30.28 -5.45
CA GLU A 111 5.79 31.19 -5.98
C GLU A 111 4.74 30.48 -6.87
N GLU A 112 5.03 29.27 -7.38
CA GLU A 112 4.09 28.45 -8.14
C GLU A 112 3.37 27.46 -7.22
N LYS A 113 2.38 27.98 -6.47
CA LYS A 113 1.39 27.12 -5.82
C LYS A 113 0.69 26.29 -6.90
N ASP A 114 0.77 24.97 -6.79
CA ASP A 114 0.08 23.99 -7.63
C ASP A 114 0.54 23.87 -9.09
N ASP A 115 1.85 23.71 -9.36
CA ASP A 115 2.33 23.27 -10.69
C ASP A 115 1.57 21.99 -11.12
N PRO A 116 0.59 22.10 -12.04
CA PRO A 116 -0.28 20.98 -12.36
C PRO A 116 0.49 19.86 -13.04
N GLN A 117 1.48 20.21 -13.87
CA GLN A 117 2.25 19.24 -14.63
C GLN A 117 3.11 18.41 -13.68
N ARG A 118 3.78 19.04 -12.71
CA ARG A 118 4.54 18.32 -11.69
C ARG A 118 3.67 17.40 -10.84
N LEU A 119 2.50 17.86 -10.41
CA LEU A 119 1.53 17.03 -9.68
C LEU A 119 1.04 15.84 -10.53
N GLY A 120 0.87 16.06 -11.84
CA GLY A 120 0.58 15.02 -12.82
C GLY A 120 1.69 13.98 -12.92
N MET A 121 2.94 14.42 -12.97
CA MET A 121 4.11 13.55 -13.00
C MET A 121 4.21 12.68 -11.73
N GLU A 122 3.95 13.25 -10.55
CA GLU A 122 3.93 12.46 -9.30
C GLU A 122 2.86 11.36 -9.32
N TYR A 123 1.66 11.67 -9.83
CA TYR A 123 0.64 10.64 -10.02
C TYR A 123 1.05 9.59 -11.07
N GLY A 124 1.64 10.03 -12.19
CA GLY A 124 2.19 9.15 -13.22
C GLY A 124 3.23 8.17 -12.68
N LYS A 125 4.10 8.61 -11.77
CA LYS A 125 5.08 7.74 -11.08
C LYS A 125 4.39 6.67 -10.24
N LEU A 126 3.33 7.01 -9.50
CA LEU A 126 2.55 6.03 -8.73
C LEU A 126 1.93 4.96 -9.62
N ILE A 127 1.37 5.36 -10.76
CA ILE A 127 0.80 4.41 -11.74
C ILE A 127 1.89 3.53 -12.36
N ALA A 128 3.05 4.11 -12.71
CA ALA A 128 4.16 3.34 -13.25
C ALA A 128 4.71 2.32 -12.24
N ASP A 129 4.82 2.70 -10.96
CA ASP A 129 5.31 1.83 -9.89
C ASP A 129 4.40 0.61 -9.65
N VAL A 130 3.08 0.80 -9.72
CA VAL A 130 2.08 -0.29 -9.68
C VAL A 130 2.36 -1.37 -10.73
N ALA A 131 2.95 -1.00 -11.86
CA ALA A 131 3.22 -1.90 -12.98
C ALA A 131 4.58 -2.63 -12.86
N ILE A 132 5.49 -2.21 -11.97
CA ILE A 132 6.86 -2.74 -11.89
C ILE A 132 6.97 -3.84 -10.82
N GLY A 133 6.31 -3.67 -9.67
CA GLY A 133 6.37 -4.62 -8.56
C GLY A 133 5.73 -5.99 -8.84
N PRO A 134 5.74 -6.90 -7.84
CA PRO A 134 4.94 -8.10 -7.87
C PRO A 134 3.46 -7.79 -8.13
N THR A 135 2.78 -8.70 -8.82
CA THR A 135 1.38 -8.54 -9.19
C THR A 135 0.44 -9.09 -8.12
N SER A 136 -0.82 -8.66 -8.13
CA SER A 136 -1.86 -9.28 -7.28
C SER A 136 -1.99 -10.78 -7.52
N ASN A 137 -1.79 -11.28 -8.74
CA ASN A 137 -1.76 -12.72 -9.02
C ASN A 137 -0.60 -13.44 -8.31
N LYS A 138 0.57 -12.79 -8.19
CA LYS A 138 1.69 -13.34 -7.42
C LYS A 138 1.36 -13.38 -5.93
N LEU A 139 0.69 -12.36 -5.40
CA LEU A 139 0.18 -12.38 -4.03
C LEU A 139 -0.82 -13.53 -3.83
N ASP A 140 -1.82 -13.63 -4.69
CA ASP A 140 -2.84 -14.69 -4.64
C ASP A 140 -2.23 -16.09 -4.66
N SER A 141 -1.25 -16.30 -5.55
CA SER A 141 -0.53 -17.57 -5.63
C SER A 141 0.17 -17.94 -4.33
N ASN A 142 0.82 -16.97 -3.66
CA ASN A 142 1.52 -17.22 -2.40
C ASN A 142 0.53 -17.46 -1.24
N LEU A 143 -0.56 -16.68 -1.15
CA LEU A 143 -1.59 -16.90 -0.14
C LEU A 143 -2.31 -18.23 -0.36
N SER A 144 -2.53 -18.63 -1.61
CA SER A 144 -3.09 -19.93 -1.96
C SER A 144 -2.16 -21.07 -1.56
N ALA A 145 -0.84 -20.93 -1.72
CA ALA A 145 0.13 -21.92 -1.25
C ALA A 145 0.08 -22.07 0.28
N LEU A 146 0.01 -20.96 1.02
CA LEU A 146 -0.12 -20.97 2.49
C LEU A 146 -1.42 -21.68 2.91
N ARG A 147 -2.53 -21.35 2.24
CA ARG A 147 -3.82 -22.01 2.44
C ARG A 147 -3.72 -23.51 2.18
N CYS A 148 -3.05 -23.94 1.11
CA CYS A 148 -2.94 -25.36 0.76
C CYS A 148 -2.22 -26.18 1.85
N LEU A 149 -1.29 -25.60 2.61
CA LEU A 149 -0.67 -26.29 3.74
C LEU A 149 -1.67 -26.54 4.88
N ALA A 150 -2.55 -25.58 5.14
CA ALA A 150 -3.61 -25.69 6.15
C ALA A 150 -4.93 -26.31 5.62
N GLU A 151 -4.97 -26.72 4.35
CA GLU A 151 -6.09 -27.42 3.71
C GLU A 151 -7.44 -26.70 3.91
N ALA A 152 -8.49 -27.44 4.28
CA ALA A 152 -9.83 -26.90 4.43
C ALA A 152 -9.90 -25.85 5.56
N ASP A 153 -9.12 -26.03 6.63
CA ASP A 153 -9.11 -25.14 7.79
C ASP A 153 -8.54 -23.75 7.43
N GLY A 154 -7.69 -23.67 6.40
CA GLY A 154 -7.12 -22.41 5.92
C GLY A 154 -8.07 -21.52 5.11
N HIS A 155 -9.27 -21.98 4.72
CA HIS A 155 -10.16 -21.23 3.83
C HIS A 155 -10.63 -19.90 4.41
N ALA A 156 -11.07 -19.90 5.68
CA ALA A 156 -11.54 -18.68 6.33
C ALA A 156 -10.43 -17.63 6.45
N TRP A 157 -9.22 -18.08 6.82
CA TRP A 157 -8.04 -17.23 6.86
C TRP A 157 -7.72 -16.62 5.49
N TYR A 158 -7.70 -17.42 4.43
CA TYR A 158 -7.35 -16.94 3.09
C TYR A 158 -8.32 -15.85 2.64
N HIS A 159 -9.63 -16.04 2.82
CA HIS A 159 -10.63 -15.04 2.42
C HIS A 159 -10.50 -13.73 3.20
N ALA A 160 -10.31 -13.80 4.52
CA ALA A 160 -10.13 -12.62 5.36
C ALA A 160 -8.84 -11.86 4.99
N THR A 161 -7.72 -12.58 4.89
CA THR A 161 -6.40 -12.01 4.60
C THR A 161 -6.33 -11.44 3.18
N TRP A 162 -6.87 -12.14 2.19
CA TRP A 162 -6.91 -11.67 0.80
C TRP A 162 -7.70 -10.37 0.66
N LEU A 163 -8.88 -10.28 1.29
CA LEU A 163 -9.72 -9.10 1.21
C LEU A 163 -8.98 -7.85 1.75
N GLU A 164 -8.37 -7.96 2.93
CA GLU A 164 -7.66 -6.84 3.55
C GLU A 164 -6.42 -6.44 2.75
N LEU A 165 -5.65 -7.41 2.26
CA LEU A 165 -4.45 -7.12 1.47
C LEU A 165 -4.81 -6.53 0.10
N ARG A 166 -5.84 -7.02 -0.58
CA ARG A 166 -6.24 -6.55 -1.91
C ARG A 166 -6.60 -5.07 -1.89
N ASP A 167 -7.33 -4.62 -0.87
CA ASP A 167 -7.75 -3.22 -0.74
C ASP A 167 -6.54 -2.28 -0.55
N LYS A 168 -5.50 -2.76 0.14
CA LYS A 168 -4.25 -2.03 0.35
C LYS A 168 -3.30 -2.15 -0.85
N TRP A 169 -3.30 -3.29 -1.55
CA TRP A 169 -2.34 -3.67 -2.58
C TRP A 169 -2.18 -2.62 -3.68
N VAL A 170 -3.29 -2.05 -4.13
CA VAL A 170 -3.31 -1.02 -5.18
C VAL A 170 -2.56 0.26 -4.75
N TYR A 171 -2.40 0.50 -3.45
CA TYR A 171 -1.72 1.64 -2.86
C TYR A 171 -0.29 1.37 -2.43
N LEU A 172 0.13 0.11 -2.41
CA LEU A 172 1.49 -0.27 -2.02
C LEU A 172 2.48 -0.02 -3.15
N SER A 173 3.65 0.47 -2.76
CA SER A 173 4.77 0.61 -3.69
C SER A 173 5.32 -0.76 -4.12
N SER A 174 6.07 -0.79 -5.22
CA SER A 174 6.75 -2.00 -5.69
C SER A 174 7.63 -2.63 -4.60
N THR A 175 8.36 -1.84 -3.82
CA THR A 175 9.16 -2.32 -2.68
C THR A 175 8.29 -2.93 -1.59
N GLN A 176 7.17 -2.30 -1.23
CA GLN A 176 6.26 -2.82 -0.21
C GLN A 176 5.61 -4.13 -0.66
N ARG A 177 5.23 -4.24 -1.94
CA ARG A 177 4.71 -5.47 -2.52
C ARG A 177 5.75 -6.58 -2.49
N SER A 178 7.00 -6.29 -2.86
CA SER A 178 8.12 -7.25 -2.77
C SER A 178 8.34 -7.73 -1.34
N PHE A 179 8.26 -6.83 -0.37
CA PHE A 179 8.36 -7.18 1.05
C PHE A 179 7.24 -8.13 1.49
N ILE A 180 5.98 -7.89 1.10
CA ILE A 180 4.87 -8.81 1.39
C ILE A 180 5.09 -10.19 0.76
N ILE A 181 5.52 -10.24 -0.51
CA ILE A 181 5.78 -11.52 -1.18
C ILE A 181 6.88 -12.29 -0.45
N TRP A 182 7.97 -11.61 -0.11
CA TRP A 182 9.05 -12.23 0.67
C TRP A 182 8.55 -12.76 2.02
N ARG A 183 7.68 -12.02 2.73
CA ARG A 183 7.05 -12.49 3.97
C ARG A 183 6.17 -13.71 3.77
N CYS A 184 5.40 -13.76 2.68
CA CYS A 184 4.60 -14.94 2.37
C CYS A 184 5.49 -16.17 2.12
N GLN A 185 6.58 -15.99 1.37
CA GLN A 185 7.55 -17.05 1.09
C GLN A 185 8.25 -17.52 2.36
N HIS A 186 8.62 -16.60 3.24
CA HIS A 186 9.24 -16.95 4.51
C HIS A 186 8.26 -17.68 5.45
N ALA A 187 6.99 -17.26 5.48
CA ALA A 187 5.96 -17.97 6.24
C ALA A 187 5.71 -19.40 5.71
N LEU A 188 5.78 -19.59 4.38
CA LEU A 188 5.68 -20.92 3.76
C LEU A 188 6.78 -21.86 4.27
N GLU A 189 8.03 -21.39 4.37
CA GLU A 189 9.15 -22.18 4.87
C GLU A 189 8.92 -22.68 6.31
N HIS A 190 8.30 -21.85 7.15
CA HIS A 190 7.94 -22.24 8.52
C HIS A 190 6.79 -23.25 8.54
N LEU A 191 5.71 -22.97 7.80
CA LEU A 191 4.55 -23.87 7.74
C LEU A 191 4.88 -25.23 7.13
N ASP A 192 5.78 -25.30 6.16
CA ASP A 192 6.29 -26.57 5.62
C ASP A 192 7.01 -27.39 6.70
N LYS A 193 7.88 -26.76 7.50
CA LYS A 193 8.55 -27.44 8.63
C LYS A 193 7.53 -27.90 9.67
N TYR A 194 6.59 -27.05 10.04
CA TYR A 194 5.54 -27.39 11.00
C TYR A 194 4.69 -28.58 10.52
N LYS A 195 4.33 -28.62 9.23
CA LYS A 195 3.51 -29.69 8.66
C LYS A 195 4.29 -31.00 8.51
N PHE A 196 5.48 -30.97 7.95
CA PHE A 196 6.16 -32.18 7.51
C PHE A 196 7.22 -32.70 8.50
N VAL A 197 7.82 -31.82 9.30
CA VAL A 197 8.83 -32.19 10.31
C VAL A 197 8.18 -32.31 11.68
N ASP A 198 7.53 -31.26 12.15
CA ASP A 198 6.90 -31.23 13.48
C ASP A 198 5.52 -31.93 13.51
N LYS A 199 4.95 -32.22 12.33
CA LYS A 199 3.69 -32.96 12.14
C LYS A 199 2.50 -32.33 12.87
N LEU A 200 2.43 -30.99 12.88
CA LEU A 200 1.29 -30.28 13.45
C LEU A 200 0.00 -30.59 12.68
N SER A 201 -1.11 -30.60 13.40
CA SER A 201 -2.44 -30.74 12.78
C SER A 201 -2.79 -29.53 11.93
N THR A 202 -3.72 -29.68 10.97
CA THR A 202 -4.19 -28.56 10.12
C THR A 202 -4.75 -27.40 10.94
N GLN A 203 -5.44 -27.69 12.05
CA GLN A 203 -5.96 -26.67 12.97
C GLN A 203 -4.85 -25.89 13.69
N GLU A 204 -3.76 -26.56 14.05
CA GLU A 204 -2.59 -25.90 14.63
C GLU A 204 -1.84 -25.08 13.59
N LEU A 205 -1.70 -25.58 12.36
CA LEU A 205 -1.10 -24.83 11.25
C LEU A 205 -1.83 -23.51 11.00
N VAL A 206 -3.16 -23.48 11.13
CA VAL A 206 -3.94 -22.23 10.98
C VAL A 206 -3.52 -21.16 11.97
N ARG A 207 -3.14 -21.51 13.20
CA ARG A 207 -2.67 -20.55 14.22
C ARG A 207 -1.35 -19.89 13.81
N HIS A 208 -0.57 -20.55 12.97
CA HIS A 208 0.70 -20.04 12.45
C HIS A 208 0.58 -19.33 11.10
N LEU A 209 -0.62 -19.25 10.52
CA LEU A 209 -0.83 -18.47 9.29
C LEU A 209 -0.74 -16.97 9.59
N PRO A 210 0.06 -16.21 8.81
CA PRO A 210 0.26 -14.79 9.08
C PRO A 210 -1.01 -14.01 8.77
N THR A 211 -1.39 -13.09 9.65
CA THR A 211 -2.49 -12.14 9.37
C THR A 211 -2.09 -11.15 8.27
N ALA A 212 -3.06 -10.48 7.65
CA ALA A 212 -2.78 -9.38 6.72
C ALA A 212 -1.91 -8.28 7.38
N ALA A 213 -2.16 -7.96 8.64
CA ALA A 213 -1.36 -6.99 9.39
C ALA A 213 0.08 -7.48 9.60
N ALA A 214 0.30 -8.77 9.89
CA ALA A 214 1.63 -9.36 9.94
C ALA A 214 2.32 -9.29 8.57
N LEU A 215 1.63 -9.62 7.47
CA LEU A 215 2.18 -9.52 6.11
C LEU A 215 2.50 -8.08 5.69
N LEU A 216 1.78 -7.08 6.20
CA LEU A 216 2.08 -5.66 5.97
C LEU A 216 3.25 -5.14 6.84
N GLY A 217 3.79 -5.98 7.73
CA GLY A 217 4.88 -5.60 8.64
C GLY A 217 4.43 -4.77 9.85
N ALA A 218 3.13 -4.77 10.17
CA ALA A 218 2.63 -4.14 11.39
C ALA A 218 2.91 -5.00 12.63
N TRP A 219 3.00 -6.32 12.44
CA TRP A 219 3.30 -7.30 13.46
C TRP A 219 4.37 -8.29 12.99
N PRO A 220 5.08 -8.96 13.92
CA PRO A 220 5.98 -10.05 13.57
C PRO A 220 5.28 -11.12 12.73
N LEU A 221 6.04 -11.77 11.85
CA LEU A 221 5.49 -12.71 10.87
C LEU A 221 4.87 -13.96 11.49
N ILE A 222 5.53 -14.52 12.48
CA ILE A 222 5.14 -15.73 13.20
C ILE A 222 4.86 -15.39 14.65
N GLU A 223 3.96 -16.11 15.30
CA GLU A 223 3.71 -15.96 16.74
C GLU A 223 4.95 -16.36 17.58
N PRO A 224 5.10 -15.84 18.80
CA PRO A 224 6.23 -16.19 19.65
C PRO A 224 6.17 -17.68 20.01
N HIS A 225 7.27 -18.40 19.83
CA HIS A 225 7.41 -19.79 20.23
C HIS A 225 8.85 -20.09 20.66
N ASP A 226 9.08 -21.20 21.37
CA ASP A 226 10.39 -21.53 21.97
C ASP A 226 11.55 -21.61 20.95
N ARG A 227 11.22 -21.91 19.70
CA ARG A 227 12.15 -21.99 18.56
C ARG A 227 12.28 -20.71 17.75
N LEU A 228 11.75 -19.57 18.22
CA LEU A 228 11.78 -18.29 17.50
C LEU A 228 13.22 -17.90 17.11
N TYR A 229 14.18 -18.18 17.99
CA TYR A 229 15.61 -17.87 17.81
C TYR A 229 16.31 -18.75 16.76
N ASP A 230 15.68 -19.84 16.32
CA ASP A 230 16.20 -20.66 15.22
C ASP A 230 16.05 -19.95 13.86
N CYS A 231 15.29 -18.84 13.83
CA CYS A 231 15.10 -18.00 12.67
C CYS A 231 15.56 -16.57 12.96
N PRO A 232 16.78 -16.18 12.54
CA PRO A 232 17.32 -14.84 12.78
C PRO A 232 16.42 -13.72 12.27
N THR A 233 15.75 -13.97 11.15
CA THR A 233 14.80 -13.03 10.55
C THR A 233 13.60 -12.76 11.45
N CYS A 234 12.95 -13.82 11.95
CA CYS A 234 11.79 -13.67 12.84
C CYS A 234 12.22 -13.09 14.20
N ALA A 235 13.36 -13.52 14.74
CA ALA A 235 13.91 -12.96 15.98
C ALA A 235 14.14 -11.43 15.87
N ALA A 236 14.73 -10.97 14.77
CA ALA A 236 14.97 -9.54 14.53
C ALA A 236 13.67 -8.72 14.45
N GLU A 237 12.58 -9.27 13.89
CA GLU A 237 11.28 -8.61 13.88
C GLU A 237 10.72 -8.38 15.28
N TYR A 238 10.87 -9.38 16.16
CA TYR A 238 10.45 -9.26 17.55
C TYR A 238 11.28 -8.25 18.33
N GLU A 239 12.60 -8.23 18.15
CA GLU A 239 13.47 -7.22 18.76
C GLU A 239 13.07 -5.80 18.31
N HIS A 240 12.77 -5.62 17.02
CA HIS A 240 12.33 -4.33 16.50
C HIS A 240 10.99 -3.87 17.12
N VAL A 241 10.03 -4.77 17.27
CA VAL A 241 8.73 -4.47 17.90
C VAL A 241 8.90 -4.15 19.38
N GLN A 242 9.69 -4.94 20.11
CA GLN A 242 10.00 -4.67 21.52
C GLN A 242 10.70 -3.32 21.71
N ALA A 243 11.64 -2.96 20.83
CA ALA A 243 12.31 -1.67 20.86
C ALA A 243 11.33 -0.49 20.66
N ARG A 244 10.35 -0.62 19.76
CA ARG A 244 9.30 0.39 19.55
C ARG A 244 8.41 0.56 20.78
N HIS A 245 8.05 -0.54 21.45
CA HIS A 245 7.28 -0.49 22.69
C HIS A 245 8.08 0.08 23.88
N ALA A 246 9.38 -0.23 23.98
CA ALA A 246 10.27 0.31 25.00
C ALA A 246 10.45 1.84 24.88
N LEU A 247 10.52 2.36 23.66
CA LEU A 247 10.55 3.81 23.40
C LEU A 247 9.21 4.50 23.68
N GLY A 248 8.11 3.75 23.73
CA GLY A 248 6.76 4.23 24.09
C GLY A 248 6.46 4.23 25.60
N HIS A 249 7.34 3.68 26.45
CA HIS A 249 7.17 3.69 27.89
C HIS A 249 7.96 4.84 28.56
N PRO A 250 7.28 5.85 29.16
CA PRO A 250 7.95 6.93 29.89
C PRO A 250 8.62 6.46 31.19
N ALA A 251 8.46 5.20 31.58
CA ALA A 251 8.98 4.65 32.82
C ALA A 251 10.50 4.36 32.79
N SER A 252 11.10 4.11 31.63
CA SER A 252 12.51 3.64 31.53
C SER A 252 13.43 4.48 30.65
N SER A 253 12.95 5.57 30.02
CA SER A 253 13.83 6.44 29.23
C SER A 253 14.88 7.17 30.10
N PRO A 254 16.19 7.02 29.84
CA PRO A 254 17.24 7.76 30.55
C PRO A 254 17.34 9.22 30.10
N PHE A 255 16.57 9.65 29.08
CA PHE A 255 16.73 10.95 28.44
C PHE A 255 15.98 12.11 29.10
N PHE A 256 15.18 11.87 30.14
CA PHE A 256 14.46 12.95 30.85
C PHE A 256 14.49 12.83 32.39
N PRO A 257 15.66 13.06 33.04
CA PRO A 257 15.77 13.08 34.50
C PRO A 257 14.94 14.21 35.17
N ARG A 258 14.72 15.33 34.45
CA ARG A 258 14.00 16.50 34.97
C ARG A 258 12.49 16.28 35.12
N ALA A 259 11.87 15.40 34.34
CA ALA A 259 10.45 15.08 34.48
C ALA A 259 10.15 14.27 35.75
N ARG A 260 11.07 13.39 36.17
CA ARG A 260 10.91 12.56 37.38
C ARG A 260 10.96 13.37 38.68
N SER A 261 11.79 14.41 38.74
CA SER A 261 11.89 15.27 39.93
C SER A 261 10.67 16.18 40.12
N ALA A 262 9.96 16.53 39.04
CA ALA A 262 8.72 17.30 39.12
C ALA A 262 7.54 16.44 39.60
N ALA A 263 7.40 15.21 39.06
CA ALA A 263 6.34 14.28 39.47
C ALA A 263 6.47 13.81 40.93
N ALA A 264 7.69 13.55 41.41
CA ALA A 264 7.94 13.18 42.81
C ALA A 264 7.69 14.32 43.82
N ARG A 265 7.76 15.59 43.37
CA ARG A 265 7.40 16.75 44.22
C ARG A 265 5.90 16.97 44.29
N GLN A 266 5.16 16.72 43.20
CA GLN A 266 3.69 16.82 43.20
C GLN A 266 3.02 15.74 44.05
N MET A 267 3.58 14.53 44.12
CA MET A 267 3.04 13.46 44.97
C MET A 267 3.35 13.61 46.47
N ARG A 268 4.15 14.60 46.88
CA ARG A 268 4.36 14.95 48.30
C ARG A 268 3.50 16.11 48.78
N ALA A 269 2.67 16.68 47.89
CA ALA A 269 1.78 17.79 48.19
C ALA A 269 0.30 17.36 48.30
N PHE A 270 0.03 16.05 48.37
CA PHE A 270 -1.27 15.46 48.67
C PHE A 270 -1.13 14.49 49.84
#